data_AF-A0A8C4QY12-F1
#
_entry.id   AF-A0A8C4QY12-F1
#
_cell.length_a   1.000
_cell.length_b   1.000
_cell.length_c   1.000
_cell.angle_alpha   90.00
_cell.angle_beta   90.00
_cell.angle_gamma   90.00
#
_symmetry.space_group_name_H-M   'P 1'
#
loop_
_entity.id
_entity.type
_entity.pdbx_description
1 polymer ?
#
loop_
_entity_poly.entity_id
_entity_poly.type
_entity_poly.pdbx_seq_one_letter_code
_entity_poly.pdbx_strand_id
1 'polypeptide(L)'
;MRVQRVGGVILTSYSLLIHTWQQLATKHGNDFVWDMMILDEGHKIKNSSSKTAKAVRAIPSKFRIALTGTPIQNNLQEMWALVDFVCQGSLLGTLKTFKMEYDDPISRARQKDATVGEKALGMRMSENLQTLMKPYFLRRTKADVQMKTTHVPNISEPEENGYEGSTQAGGAAFCHKRSQALMPSLKRKNDLIIWVYLSDIQKQIYTSFVMLDQIKEVR
;
A
#
# COMPACT_ATOMS: atom_id res chain seq x y z
N MET A 1 -28.82 -1.60 -4.11
CA MET A 1 -28.03 -1.64 -5.37
C MET A 1 -28.10 -3.07 -5.94
N ARG A 2 -28.25 -3.29 -7.26
CA ARG A 2 -28.39 -4.66 -7.83
C ARG A 2 -27.17 -5.58 -7.58
N VAL A 3 -26.04 -5.02 -7.16
CA VAL A 3 -24.77 -5.72 -6.96
C VAL A 3 -24.59 -6.26 -5.54
N GLN A 4 -25.39 -5.83 -4.55
CA GLN A 4 -25.33 -6.33 -3.17
C GLN A 4 -25.98 -7.72 -3.04
N ARG A 5 -25.37 -8.71 -3.68
CA ARG A 5 -25.80 -10.12 -3.74
C ARG A 5 -24.57 -11.03 -3.68
N VAL A 6 -24.80 -12.32 -3.45
CA VAL A 6 -23.74 -13.33 -3.49
C VAL A 6 -23.08 -13.33 -4.87
N GLY A 7 -21.74 -13.32 -4.91
CA GLY A 7 -20.94 -13.25 -6.13
C GLY A 7 -20.91 -11.87 -6.82
N GLY A 8 -21.45 -10.83 -6.21
CA GLY A 8 -21.38 -9.47 -6.73
C GLY A 8 -19.99 -8.84 -6.53
N VAL A 9 -19.49 -8.17 -7.57
CA VAL A 9 -18.25 -7.37 -7.51
C VAL A 9 -18.56 -5.95 -7.93
N ILE A 10 -18.07 -4.97 -7.17
CA ILE A 10 -18.15 -3.55 -7.51
C ILE A 10 -16.74 -3.02 -7.73
N LEU A 11 -16.54 -2.34 -8.85
CA LEU A 11 -15.37 -1.51 -9.11
C LEU A 11 -15.82 -0.05 -9.08
N THR A 12 -15.13 0.76 -8.28
CA THR A 12 -15.45 2.18 -8.12
C THR A 12 -14.17 2.98 -7.91
N SER A 13 -14.26 4.29 -8.10
CA SER A 13 -13.16 5.21 -7.83
C SER A 13 -13.31 5.85 -6.44
N TYR A 14 -12.20 6.31 -5.86
CA TYR A 14 -12.23 7.03 -4.59
C TYR A 14 -13.15 8.26 -4.63
N SER A 15 -13.17 9.00 -5.75
CA SER A 15 -14.01 10.19 -5.90
C SER A 15 -15.50 9.85 -5.82
N LEU A 16 -15.93 8.77 -6.48
CA LEU A 16 -17.33 8.34 -6.44
C LEU A 16 -17.70 7.77 -5.06
N LEU A 17 -16.78 7.06 -4.42
CA LEU A 17 -17.00 6.44 -3.12
C LEU A 17 -17.32 7.48 -2.03
N ILE A 18 -16.71 8.67 -2.06
CA ILE A 18 -17.01 9.78 -1.12
C ILE A 18 -18.50 10.12 -1.10
N HIS A 19 -19.18 10.04 -2.25
CA HIS A 19 -20.59 10.38 -2.38
C HIS A 19 -21.55 9.19 -2.27
N THR A 20 -21.03 7.96 -2.44
CA THR A 20 -21.87 6.75 -2.57
C THR A 20 -21.69 5.74 -1.43
N TRP A 21 -20.76 5.98 -0.49
CA TRP A 21 -20.44 5.01 0.57
C TRP A 21 -21.66 4.58 1.40
N GLN A 22 -22.63 5.46 1.65
CA GLN A 22 -23.85 5.13 2.41
C GLN A 22 -24.70 4.05 1.71
N GLN A 23 -24.79 4.11 0.38
CA GLN A 23 -25.50 3.12 -0.43
C GLN A 23 -24.76 1.78 -0.47
N LEU A 24 -23.43 1.81 -0.34
CA LEU A 24 -22.60 0.62 -0.28
C LEU A 24 -22.62 -0.02 1.11
N ALA A 25 -22.77 0.78 2.15
CA ALA A 25 -22.81 0.35 3.54
C ALA A 25 -24.18 -0.21 3.97
N THR A 26 -25.26 0.07 3.22
CA THR A 26 -26.61 -0.35 3.59
C THR A 26 -27.35 -1.09 2.48
N LYS A 27 -28.22 -2.03 2.84
CA LYS A 27 -29.12 -2.75 1.95
C LYS A 27 -30.49 -2.90 2.62
N HIS A 28 -31.54 -2.39 1.97
CA HIS A 28 -32.92 -2.40 2.50
C HIS A 28 -33.04 -1.84 3.93
N GLY A 29 -32.28 -0.79 4.25
CA GLY A 29 -32.30 -0.16 5.57
C GLY A 29 -31.45 -0.83 6.65
N ASN A 30 -30.81 -1.97 6.35
CA ASN A 30 -29.89 -2.65 7.25
C ASN A 30 -28.45 -2.49 6.79
N ASP A 31 -27.50 -2.66 7.72
CA ASP A 31 -26.07 -2.70 7.38
C ASP A 31 -25.77 -3.85 6.42
N PHE A 32 -24.98 -3.55 5.40
CA PHE A 32 -24.50 -4.50 4.41
C PHE A 32 -22.99 -4.69 4.58
N VAL A 33 -22.60 -5.88 5.02
CA VAL A 33 -21.19 -6.23 5.24
C VAL A 33 -20.62 -6.91 4.01
N TRP A 34 -19.60 -6.28 3.42
CA TRP A 34 -18.85 -6.86 2.31
C TRP A 34 -17.91 -7.97 2.79
N ASP A 35 -17.73 -9.03 2.00
CA ASP A 35 -16.74 -10.05 2.36
C ASP A 35 -15.31 -9.51 2.24
N MET A 36 -15.03 -8.70 1.22
CA MET A 36 -13.71 -8.15 0.99
C MET A 36 -13.76 -6.72 0.43
N MET A 37 -12.84 -5.88 0.88
CA MET A 37 -12.56 -4.56 0.32
C MET A 37 -11.09 -4.45 -0.04
N ILE A 38 -10.82 -4.06 -1.29
CA ILE A 38 -9.45 -3.87 -1.80
C ILE A 38 -9.30 -2.41 -2.20
N LEU A 39 -8.30 -1.76 -1.63
CA LEU A 39 -7.90 -0.41 -2.00
C LEU A 39 -6.67 -0.48 -2.89
N ASP A 40 -6.81 -0.02 -4.13
CA ASP A 40 -5.64 0.29 -4.95
C ASP A 40 -5.09 1.67 -4.58
N GLU A 41 -3.78 1.86 -4.69
CA GLU A 41 -3.08 3.08 -4.28
C GLU A 41 -3.46 3.56 -2.87
N GLY A 42 -3.33 2.67 -1.87
CA GLY A 42 -3.69 2.92 -0.48
C GLY A 42 -3.10 4.19 0.12
N HIS A 43 -1.98 4.71 -0.42
CA HIS A 43 -1.46 6.02 -0.05
C HIS A 43 -2.49 7.16 -0.19
N LYS A 44 -3.59 6.98 -0.94
CA LYS A 44 -4.72 7.92 -1.00
C LYS A 44 -5.47 8.09 0.33
N ILE A 45 -5.42 7.11 1.23
CA ILE A 45 -6.06 7.17 2.56
C ILE A 45 -5.06 7.44 3.70
N LYS A 46 -3.85 7.88 3.37
CA LYS A 46 -2.76 8.15 4.33
C LYS A 46 -3.14 9.13 5.45
N ASN A 47 -4.08 10.03 5.18
CA ASN A 47 -4.66 10.93 6.18
C ASN A 47 -6.02 10.40 6.64
N SER A 48 -6.06 9.87 7.87
CA SER A 48 -7.27 9.31 8.49
C SER A 48 -8.43 10.33 8.64
N SER A 49 -8.12 11.62 8.69
CA SER A 49 -9.12 12.69 8.79
C SER A 49 -9.78 13.05 7.45
N SER A 50 -9.22 12.59 6.33
CA SER A 50 -9.72 12.89 4.98
C SER A 50 -11.12 12.33 4.74
N LYS A 51 -11.92 13.01 3.91
CA LYS A 51 -13.25 12.53 3.50
C LYS A 51 -13.18 11.13 2.89
N THR A 52 -12.16 10.87 2.08
CA THR A 52 -11.90 9.57 1.47
C THR A 52 -11.65 8.48 2.51
N ALA A 53 -10.74 8.70 3.47
CA ALA A 53 -10.45 7.72 4.51
C ALA A 53 -11.69 7.43 5.36
N LYS A 54 -12.44 8.47 5.75
CA LYS A 54 -13.70 8.34 6.49
C LYS A 54 -14.74 7.52 5.72
N ALA A 55 -14.97 7.84 4.45
CA ALA A 55 -15.95 7.14 3.61
C ALA A 55 -15.59 5.66 3.41
N VAL A 56 -14.31 5.36 3.16
CA VAL A 56 -13.82 3.98 3.01
C VAL A 56 -13.98 3.18 4.31
N ARG A 57 -13.62 3.78 5.46
CA ARG A 57 -13.72 3.13 6.78
C ARG A 57 -15.16 2.86 7.21
N ALA A 58 -16.09 3.71 6.77
CA ALA A 58 -17.52 3.61 7.08
C ALA A 58 -18.24 2.48 6.35
N ILE A 59 -17.64 1.88 5.32
CA ILE A 59 -18.20 0.71 4.62
C ILE A 59 -17.79 -0.57 5.39
N PRO A 60 -18.75 -1.33 5.94
CA PRO A 60 -18.45 -2.55 6.68
C PRO A 60 -17.86 -3.63 5.76
N SER A 61 -16.77 -4.27 6.18
CA SER A 61 -16.14 -5.36 5.44
C SER A 61 -15.44 -6.35 6.36
N LYS A 62 -15.50 -7.64 6.06
CA LYS A 62 -14.82 -8.70 6.84
C LYS A 62 -13.31 -8.65 6.63
N PHE A 63 -12.87 -8.62 5.37
CA PHE A 63 -11.46 -8.57 5.00
C PHE A 63 -11.11 -7.28 4.27
N ARG A 64 -9.98 -6.68 4.62
CA ARG A 64 -9.50 -5.42 4.02
C ARG A 64 -8.06 -5.59 3.53
N ILE A 65 -7.81 -5.17 2.30
CA ILE A 65 -6.48 -5.20 1.68
C ILE A 65 -6.20 -3.80 1.15
N ALA A 66 -4.99 -3.30 1.39
CA ALA A 66 -4.48 -2.07 0.79
C ALA A 66 -3.24 -2.38 -0.06
N LEU A 67 -3.30 -2.00 -1.33
CA LEU A 67 -2.20 -2.13 -2.29
C LEU A 67 -1.54 -0.76 -2.43
N THR A 68 -0.21 -0.70 -2.35
CA THR A 68 0.51 0.55 -2.58
C THR A 68 1.85 0.26 -3.25
N GLY A 69 2.16 1.03 -4.30
CA GLY A 69 3.46 0.99 -4.96
C GLY A 69 4.54 1.78 -4.21
N THR A 70 4.13 2.71 -3.34
CA THR A 70 5.03 3.54 -2.56
C THR A 70 5.34 2.90 -1.21
N PRO A 71 6.62 2.73 -0.86
CA PRO A 71 6.98 2.19 0.44
C PRO A 71 6.56 3.20 1.52
N ILE A 72 5.83 2.72 2.51
CA ILE A 72 5.34 3.49 3.65
C ILE A 72 6.51 3.79 4.61
N GLN A 73 7.48 4.61 4.19
CA GLN A 73 8.78 4.70 4.89
C GLN A 73 9.02 6.03 5.63
N ASN A 74 8.34 7.11 5.29
CA ASN A 74 8.73 8.44 5.80
C ASN A 74 7.78 9.06 6.84
N ASN A 75 6.58 8.51 7.03
CA ASN A 75 5.61 9.03 7.98
C ASN A 75 4.89 7.89 8.71
N LEU A 76 5.18 7.74 10.01
CA LEU A 76 4.61 6.68 10.85
C LEU A 76 3.09 6.84 11.02
N GLN A 77 2.55 8.05 10.91
CA GLN A 77 1.10 8.27 10.98
C GLN A 77 0.40 7.79 9.71
N GLU A 78 1.03 7.96 8.54
CA GLU A 78 0.52 7.42 7.28
C GLU A 78 0.53 5.88 7.30
N MET A 79 1.57 5.31 7.90
CA MET A 79 1.68 3.88 8.14
C MET A 79 0.59 3.36 9.07
N TRP A 80 0.42 4.03 10.21
CA TRP A 80 -0.64 3.71 11.16
C TRP A 80 -1.99 3.75 10.46
N ALA A 81 -2.29 4.77 9.66
CA ALA A 81 -3.57 4.91 8.96
C ALA A 81 -3.89 3.72 8.03
N LEU A 82 -2.87 3.15 7.38
CA LEU A 82 -3.01 1.98 6.51
C LEU A 82 -3.18 0.69 7.31
N VAL A 83 -2.35 0.48 8.32
CA VAL A 83 -2.43 -0.72 9.19
C VAL A 83 -3.75 -0.74 9.93
N ASP A 84 -4.18 0.40 10.46
CA ASP A 84 -5.44 0.57 11.15
C ASP A 84 -6.65 0.34 10.22
N PHE A 85 -6.55 0.70 8.94
CA PHE A 85 -7.58 0.35 7.95
C PHE A 85 -7.66 -1.17 7.74
N VAL A 86 -6.52 -1.84 7.53
CA VAL A 86 -6.44 -3.29 7.25
C VAL A 86 -6.85 -4.11 8.48
N CYS A 87 -6.33 -3.76 9.65
CA CYS A 87 -6.54 -4.48 10.91
C CYS A 87 -7.75 -3.97 11.70
N GLN A 88 -8.46 -2.95 11.20
CA GLN A 88 -9.70 -2.43 11.77
C GLN A 88 -9.56 -2.02 13.26
N GLY A 89 -8.45 -1.36 13.61
CA GLY A 89 -8.18 -0.88 14.97
C GLY A 89 -7.66 -1.91 15.99
N SER A 90 -7.57 -3.19 15.62
CA SER A 90 -7.19 -4.26 16.56
C SER A 90 -5.70 -4.35 16.90
N LEU A 91 -4.81 -3.80 16.06
CA LEU A 91 -3.36 -4.06 16.15
C LEU A 91 -2.57 -2.95 16.88
N LEU A 92 -2.73 -1.68 16.47
CA LEU A 92 -1.91 -0.56 16.94
C LEU A 92 -2.63 0.38 17.91
N GLY A 93 -3.87 0.05 18.28
CA GLY A 93 -4.73 0.90 19.09
C GLY A 93 -5.05 2.24 18.42
N THR A 94 -5.39 3.23 19.23
CA THR A 94 -5.75 4.57 18.76
C THR A 94 -4.55 5.33 18.20
N LEU A 95 -4.79 6.34 17.35
CA LEU A 95 -3.72 7.21 16.86
C LEU A 95 -2.97 7.91 18.01
N LYS A 96 -3.67 8.28 19.07
CA LYS A 96 -3.06 8.96 20.22
C LYS A 96 -2.08 8.05 20.97
N THR A 97 -2.49 6.81 21.25
CA THR A 97 -1.63 5.82 21.91
C THR A 97 -0.45 5.46 21.02
N PHE A 98 -0.69 5.24 19.72
CA PHE A 98 0.37 4.97 18.76
C PHE A 98 1.41 6.10 18.69
N LYS A 99 0.98 7.36 18.73
CA LYS A 99 1.91 8.50 18.73
C LYS A 99 2.82 8.48 19.94
N MET A 100 2.23 8.34 21.13
CA MET A 100 2.95 8.35 22.39
C MET A 100 3.93 7.17 22.52
N GLU A 101 3.54 5.98 22.05
CA GLU A 101 4.32 4.75 22.20
C GLU A 101 5.39 4.57 21.10
N TYR A 102 5.09 4.99 19.87
CA TYR A 102 5.96 4.75 18.71
C TYR A 102 6.40 6.03 18.00
N ASP A 103 5.46 6.87 17.53
CA ASP A 103 5.80 8.02 16.66
C ASP A 103 6.74 9.02 17.34
N ASP A 104 6.39 9.45 18.56
CA ASP A 104 7.13 10.48 19.28
C ASP A 104 8.53 9.99 19.72
N PRO A 105 8.70 8.79 20.31
CA PRO A 105 10.02 8.28 20.67
C PRO A 105 10.92 8.03 19.44
N ILE A 106 10.37 7.48 18.35
CA ILE A 106 11.13 7.23 17.11
C ILE A 106 11.53 8.55 16.45
N SER A 107 10.63 9.54 16.45
CA SER A 107 10.90 10.87 15.90
C SER A 107 11.94 11.61 16.74
N ARG A 108 11.84 11.55 18.07
CA ARG A 108 12.83 12.15 18.99
C ARG A 108 14.22 11.56 18.77
N ALA A 109 14.32 10.24 18.64
CA ALA A 109 15.60 9.55 18.39
C ALA A 109 16.32 9.97 17.08
N ARG A 110 15.58 10.50 16.09
CA ARG A 110 16.14 10.97 14.81
C ARG A 110 16.69 12.40 14.89
N GLN A 111 16.40 13.14 15.95
CA GLN A 111 16.88 14.51 16.11
C GLN A 111 18.38 14.53 16.43
N LYS A 112 19.08 15.57 15.95
CA LYS A 112 20.55 15.65 16.05
C LYS A 112 21.01 15.76 17.51
N ASP A 113 20.22 16.44 18.34
CA ASP A 113 20.43 16.70 19.76
C ASP A 113 19.91 15.58 20.68
N ALA A 114 19.41 14.48 20.11
CA ALA A 114 18.89 13.37 20.90
C ALA A 114 19.99 12.71 21.76
N THR A 115 19.68 12.52 23.03
CA THR A 115 20.54 11.84 24.01
C THR A 115 20.74 10.36 23.65
N VAL A 116 21.74 9.73 24.25
CA VAL A 116 22.01 8.29 24.05
C VAL A 116 20.80 7.44 24.48
N GLY A 117 20.14 7.81 25.57
CA GLY A 117 18.93 7.12 26.05
C GLY A 117 17.75 7.23 25.08
N GLU A 118 17.49 8.42 24.53
CA GLU A 118 16.42 8.64 23.55
C GLU A 118 16.67 7.86 22.25
N LYS A 119 17.93 7.83 21.78
CA LYS A 119 18.32 7.04 20.61
C LYS A 119 18.09 5.54 20.82
N ALA A 120 18.50 5.01 21.97
CA ALA A 120 18.29 3.61 22.32
C ALA A 120 16.79 3.26 22.44
N LEU A 121 15.99 4.15 23.04
CA LEU A 121 14.56 3.98 23.17
C LEU A 121 13.89 3.95 21.79
N GLY A 122 14.15 4.93 20.93
CA GLY A 122 13.57 4.98 19.59
C GLY A 122 13.96 3.80 18.71
N MET A 123 15.20 3.28 18.85
CA MET A 123 15.63 2.06 18.16
C MET A 123 14.80 0.84 18.60
N ARG A 124 14.63 0.63 19.91
CA ARG A 124 13.81 -0.46 20.45
C ARG A 124 12.35 -0.37 20.00
N MET A 125 11.76 0.82 20.03
CA MET A 125 10.37 1.04 19.58
C MET A 125 10.22 0.78 18.07
N SER A 126 11.20 1.18 17.27
CA SER A 126 11.23 0.90 15.82
C SER A 126 11.30 -0.60 15.53
N GLU A 127 12.15 -1.35 16.23
CA GLU A 127 12.29 -2.81 16.06
C GLU A 127 11.03 -3.56 16.50
N ASN A 128 10.45 -3.16 17.63
CA ASN A 128 9.19 -3.71 18.10
C ASN A 128 8.08 -3.51 17.04
N LEU A 129 7.92 -2.28 16.56
CA LEU A 129 6.92 -1.93 15.56
C LEU A 129 7.09 -2.72 14.25
N GLN A 130 8.34 -2.86 13.76
CA GLN A 130 8.63 -3.66 12.58
C GLN A 130 8.25 -5.12 12.77
N THR A 131 8.54 -5.69 13.95
CA THR A 131 8.21 -7.08 14.27
C THR A 131 6.70 -7.30 14.31
N LEU A 132 5.97 -6.38 14.96
CA LEU A 132 4.51 -6.42 15.07
C LEU A 132 3.83 -6.33 13.69
N MET A 133 4.37 -5.51 12.79
CA MET A 133 3.79 -5.26 11.48
C MET A 133 4.17 -6.30 10.41
N LYS A 134 5.28 -7.02 10.60
CA LYS A 134 5.82 -7.99 9.64
C LYS A 134 4.78 -8.97 9.06
N PRO A 135 3.86 -9.59 9.83
CA PRO A 135 2.87 -10.52 9.27
C PRO A 135 1.79 -9.84 8.42
N TYR A 136 1.58 -8.54 8.57
CA TYR A 136 0.55 -7.78 7.83
C TYR A 136 1.08 -7.08 6.59
N PHE A 137 2.38 -7.17 6.32
CA PHE A 137 3.04 -6.45 5.25
C PHE A 137 3.72 -7.41 4.27
N LEU A 138 3.27 -7.40 3.01
CA LEU A 138 3.91 -8.14 1.93
C LEU A 138 4.57 -7.16 0.96
N ARG A 139 5.90 -7.18 0.91
CA ARG A 139 6.69 -6.42 -0.07
C ARG A 139 7.59 -7.36 -0.84
N ARG A 140 7.56 -7.24 -2.17
CA ARG A 140 8.48 -7.90 -3.08
C ARG A 140 9.22 -6.83 -3.86
N THR A 141 10.54 -6.89 -3.87
CA THR A 141 11.37 -6.07 -4.75
C THR A 141 11.49 -6.71 -6.13
N LYS A 142 11.90 -5.94 -7.13
CA LYS A 142 12.18 -6.50 -8.47
C LYS A 142 13.26 -7.58 -8.42
N ALA A 143 14.26 -7.41 -7.54
CA ALA A 143 15.32 -8.39 -7.32
C ALA A 143 14.76 -9.71 -6.76
N ASP A 144 13.85 -9.65 -5.78
CA ASP A 144 13.22 -10.84 -5.16
C ASP A 144 12.42 -11.68 -6.16
N VAL A 145 11.88 -11.05 -7.21
CA VAL A 145 11.09 -11.73 -8.24
C VAL A 145 11.98 -12.30 -9.34
N GLN A 146 13.03 -11.58 -9.76
CA GLN A 146 13.94 -12.06 -10.81
C GLN A 146 14.70 -13.32 -10.40
N MET A 147 15.09 -13.47 -9.14
CA MET A 147 15.81 -14.64 -8.63
C MET A 147 14.98 -15.93 -8.64
N LYS A 148 13.64 -15.84 -8.63
CA LYS A 148 12.76 -17.02 -8.55
C LYS A 148 12.46 -17.67 -9.89
N THR A 149 12.69 -16.97 -11.00
CA THR A 149 12.38 -17.47 -12.36
C THR A 149 13.48 -18.39 -12.92
N THR A 150 14.68 -18.39 -12.33
CA THR A 150 15.85 -19.14 -12.84
C THR A 150 15.93 -20.62 -12.43
N HIS A 151 15.01 -21.13 -11.60
CA HIS A 151 15.01 -22.53 -11.13
C HIS A 151 13.78 -23.34 -11.60
N VAL A 152 13.49 -23.35 -12.90
CA VAL A 152 12.67 -24.40 -13.49
C VAL A 152 13.57 -25.20 -14.43
N PRO A 153 13.94 -26.45 -14.12
CA PRO A 153 14.65 -27.30 -15.06
C PRO A 153 13.74 -27.55 -16.27
N ASN A 154 14.25 -27.28 -17.47
CA ASN A 154 13.61 -27.67 -18.73
C ASN A 154 13.32 -29.17 -18.70
N ILE A 155 12.05 -29.56 -18.53
CA ILE A 155 11.61 -30.89 -18.90
C ILE A 155 11.42 -30.82 -20.43
N SER A 156 12.35 -31.41 -21.16
CA SER A 156 12.25 -31.65 -22.60
C SER A 156 10.95 -32.39 -22.92
N GLU A 157 10.16 -31.83 -23.83
CA GLU A 157 8.94 -32.44 -24.38
C GLU A 157 9.28 -33.80 -25.03
N PRO A 158 8.55 -34.90 -24.75
CA PRO A 158 8.61 -36.09 -25.58
C PRO A 158 7.66 -35.96 -26.77
N GLU A 159 8.15 -36.41 -27.92
CA GLU A 159 7.52 -36.37 -29.24
C GLU A 159 6.13 -37.03 -29.26
N GLU A 160 5.20 -36.39 -30.00
CA GLU A 160 3.91 -36.97 -30.38
C GLU A 160 4.14 -38.24 -31.23
N ASN A 161 3.64 -39.38 -30.75
CA ASN A 161 3.21 -40.47 -31.61
C ASN A 161 1.89 -41.01 -31.07
N GLY A 162 0.83 -40.88 -31.89
CA GLY A 162 -0.53 -41.21 -31.51
C GLY A 162 -0.86 -42.69 -31.53
N TYR A 163 -1.92 -43.07 -30.82
CA TYR A 163 -2.80 -44.21 -31.10
C TYR A 163 -4.14 -44.00 -30.37
N GLU A 164 -5.26 -44.20 -31.07
CA GLU A 164 -6.63 -44.14 -30.54
C GLU A 164 -6.96 -45.35 -29.63
N GLY A 165 -7.84 -45.15 -28.65
CA GLY A 165 -8.44 -46.25 -27.88
C GLY A 165 -9.35 -45.77 -26.74
N SER A 166 -10.63 -46.16 -26.83
CA SER A 166 -11.77 -45.88 -25.92
C SER A 166 -11.57 -46.24 -24.44
N THR A 167 -12.27 -45.54 -23.53
CA THR A 167 -13.36 -46.03 -22.62
C THR A 167 -13.46 -45.18 -21.32
N GLN A 168 -14.70 -45.09 -20.84
CA GLN A 168 -15.33 -44.37 -19.71
C GLN A 168 -14.59 -44.09 -18.38
N ALA A 169 -15.10 -43.00 -17.76
CA ALA A 169 -15.35 -42.76 -16.33
C ALA A 169 -14.20 -42.38 -15.37
N GLY A 170 -14.38 -41.24 -14.69
CA GLY A 170 -13.84 -41.01 -13.35
C GLY A 170 -13.04 -39.71 -13.16
N GLY A 171 -13.66 -38.71 -12.55
CA GLY A 171 -12.98 -37.70 -11.72
C GLY A 171 -12.06 -36.71 -12.42
N ALA A 172 -12.62 -35.66 -13.03
CA ALA A 172 -11.85 -34.48 -13.40
C ALA A 172 -11.45 -33.69 -12.13
N ALA A 173 -10.33 -34.05 -11.53
CA ALA A 173 -9.57 -33.15 -10.68
C ALA A 173 -9.16 -31.95 -11.55
N PHE A 174 -9.87 -30.83 -11.38
CA PHE A 174 -9.58 -29.56 -12.04
C PHE A 174 -8.28 -28.98 -11.45
N CYS A 175 -7.15 -29.60 -11.79
CA CYS A 175 -5.82 -29.06 -11.50
C CYS A 175 -5.69 -27.79 -12.34
N HIS A 176 -5.95 -26.65 -11.71
CA HIS A 176 -5.64 -25.35 -12.27
C HIS A 176 -4.14 -25.32 -12.58
N LYS A 177 -3.80 -25.43 -13.87
CA LYS A 177 -2.47 -25.06 -14.38
C LYS A 177 -2.20 -23.64 -13.90
N ARG A 178 -1.41 -23.51 -12.85
CA ARG A 178 -0.93 -22.23 -12.34
C ARG A 178 0.03 -21.72 -13.40
N SER A 179 -0.49 -20.91 -14.34
CA SER A 179 0.34 -20.13 -15.26
C SER A 179 1.28 -19.28 -14.42
N GLN A 180 2.50 -19.75 -14.19
CA GLN A 180 3.53 -18.97 -13.54
C GLN A 180 3.83 -17.82 -14.50
N ALA A 181 3.40 -16.62 -14.14
CA ALA A 181 3.69 -15.42 -14.90
C ALA A 181 5.21 -15.23 -14.95
N LEU A 182 5.83 -15.50 -16.10
CA LEU A 182 7.22 -15.15 -16.35
C LEU A 182 7.34 -13.62 -16.37
N MET A 183 8.12 -13.05 -15.46
CA MET A 183 8.44 -11.63 -15.55
C MET A 183 9.39 -11.37 -16.72
N PRO A 184 9.10 -10.40 -17.60
CA PRO A 184 10.02 -10.01 -18.66
C PRO A 184 11.31 -9.40 -18.08
N SER A 185 12.44 -9.65 -18.76
CA SER A 185 13.73 -9.05 -18.42
C SER A 185 13.64 -7.52 -18.57
N LEU A 186 13.88 -6.79 -17.48
CA LEU A 186 13.76 -5.33 -17.45
C LEU A 186 15.08 -4.68 -17.94
N LYS A 187 14.98 -3.75 -18.89
CA LYS A 187 16.13 -2.93 -19.34
C LYS A 187 16.66 -2.05 -18.19
N ARG A 188 17.96 -1.75 -18.22
CA ARG A 188 18.62 -0.87 -17.23
C ARG A 188 17.94 0.50 -17.19
N LYS A 189 17.62 1.00 -16.00
CA LYS A 189 17.16 2.38 -15.79
C LYS A 189 18.38 3.26 -15.50
N ASN A 190 18.56 4.32 -16.29
CA ASN A 190 19.58 5.35 -16.05
C ASN A 190 18.87 6.63 -15.60
N ASP A 191 19.25 7.15 -14.44
CA ASP A 191 18.76 8.43 -13.92
C ASP A 191 19.91 9.45 -14.06
N LEU A 192 19.68 10.57 -14.76
CA LEU A 192 20.65 11.64 -14.99
C LEU A 192 20.22 12.90 -14.24
N ILE A 193 21.11 13.46 -13.42
CA ILE A 193 20.89 14.74 -12.75
C ILE A 193 21.61 15.82 -13.55
N ILE A 194 20.86 16.76 -14.12
CA ILE A 194 21.40 17.92 -14.84
C ILE A 194 21.23 19.14 -13.93
N TRP A 195 22.35 19.72 -13.51
CA TRP A 195 22.36 20.98 -12.80
C TRP A 195 22.25 22.12 -13.82
N VAL A 196 21.16 22.86 -13.75
CA VAL A 196 20.93 24.04 -14.61
C VAL A 196 21.12 25.29 -13.78
N TYR A 197 21.95 26.20 -14.27
CA TYR A 197 22.12 27.51 -13.64
C TYR A 197 20.92 28.39 -13.95
N LEU A 198 20.44 29.13 -12.94
CA LEU A 198 19.45 30.19 -13.14
C LEU A 198 20.04 31.27 -14.06
N SER A 199 19.25 31.74 -15.01
CA SER A 199 19.58 32.94 -15.78
C SER A 199 19.56 34.17 -14.89
N ASP A 200 20.18 35.27 -15.34
CA ASP A 200 20.24 36.50 -14.52
C ASP A 200 18.84 37.10 -14.27
N ILE A 201 17.93 36.98 -15.24
CA ILE A 201 16.51 37.36 -15.07
C ILE A 201 15.85 36.49 -14.00
N GLN A 202 16.06 35.17 -14.02
CA GLN A 202 15.49 34.27 -13.02
C GLN A 202 16.04 34.55 -11.61
N LYS A 203 17.35 34.83 -11.50
CA LYS A 203 17.97 35.25 -10.23
C LYS A 203 17.37 36.56 -9.73
N GLN A 204 17.16 37.53 -10.61
CA GLN A 204 16.58 38.81 -10.25
C GLN A 204 15.13 38.65 -9.78
N ILE A 205 14.29 37.91 -10.51
CA ILE A 205 12.90 37.64 -10.11
C ILE A 205 12.85 36.90 -8.77
N TYR A 206 13.67 35.86 -8.60
CA TYR A 206 13.73 35.10 -7.35
C TYR A 206 14.17 35.97 -6.18
N THR A 207 15.21 36.79 -6.36
CA THR A 207 15.72 37.69 -5.32
C THR A 207 14.68 38.75 -4.97
N SER A 208 14.05 39.37 -5.97
CA SER A 208 12.96 40.35 -5.76
C SER A 208 11.79 39.72 -5.01
N PHE A 209 11.40 38.49 -5.35
CA PHE A 209 10.35 37.76 -4.64
C PHE A 209 10.71 37.54 -3.17
N VAL A 210 11.90 37.00 -2.87
CA VAL A 210 12.34 36.76 -1.48
C VAL A 210 12.43 38.06 -0.66
N MET A 211 12.68 39.20 -1.31
CA MET A 211 12.78 40.50 -0.64
C MET A 211 11.43 41.18 -0.37
N LEU A 212 10.30 40.64 -0.85
CA LEU A 212 8.96 41.16 -0.54
C LEU A 212 8.67 41.02 0.96
N ASP A 213 8.15 42.08 1.58
CA ASP A 213 7.92 42.12 3.04
C ASP A 213 6.90 41.07 3.50
N GLN A 214 5.90 40.75 2.66
CA GLN A 214 4.95 39.66 2.89
C GLN A 214 5.61 38.28 3.03
N ILE A 215 6.82 38.09 2.49
CA ILE A 215 7.57 36.83 2.54
C ILE A 215 8.56 36.83 3.70
N LYS A 216 9.05 37.99 4.11
CA LYS A 216 9.92 38.13 5.29
C LYS A 216 9.17 37.82 6.59
N GLU A 217 7.87 38.10 6.67
CA GLU A 217 7.05 37.82 7.86
C GLU A 217 6.74 36.33 8.07
N VAL A 218 6.91 35.48 7.04
CA VAL A 218 6.60 34.04 7.09
C VAL A 218 7.84 33.18 7.41
N ARG A 219 9.02 33.79 7.51
CA ARG A 219 10.30 33.12 7.73
C ARG A 219 10.72 33.13 9.20
#